data_AF-A0A5C7A4Q5-F1
#
_entry.id   AF-A0A5C7A4Q5-F1
#
_cell.length_a   1.000
_cell.length_b   1.000
_cell.length_c   1.000
_cell.angle_alpha   90.00
_cell.angle_beta   90.00
_cell.angle_gamma   90.00
#
_symmetry.space_group_name_H-M   'P 1'
#
loop_
_entity.id
_entity.type
_entity.pdbx_description
1 polymer ?
#
loop_
_entity_poly.entity_id
_entity_poly.type
_entity_poly.pdbx_seq_one_letter_code
_entity_poly.pdbx_strand_id
1 'polypeptide(L)'
;MLTIDQKIAQKEHELSLLKSQKSELKTEQKVVIGGMFLSLSKDNPAMAQMVLDNLRKHIISNDDVGRIKPLLDELQALANNPTRNKDFSIFNEFINKPGNSI
;
A
#
# COMPACT_ATOMS: atom_id res chain seq x y z
N MET A 1 -14.93 -20.25 39.46
CA MET A 1 -14.75 -20.93 38.15
C MET A 1 -15.63 -20.20 37.15
N LEU A 2 -15.09 -19.72 36.02
CA LEU A 2 -15.91 -19.04 35.00
C LEU A 2 -16.94 -20.02 34.43
N THR A 3 -18.17 -19.54 34.22
CA THR A 3 -19.20 -20.32 33.52
C THR A 3 -18.79 -20.58 32.07
N ILE A 4 -19.43 -21.55 31.43
CA ILE A 4 -19.16 -21.84 30.01
C ILE A 4 -19.40 -20.59 29.16
N ASP A 5 -20.49 -19.86 29.41
CA ASP A 5 -20.83 -18.63 28.68
C ASP A 5 -19.76 -17.53 28.85
N GLN A 6 -19.21 -17.38 30.06
CA GLN A 6 -18.13 -16.44 30.31
C GLN A 6 -16.82 -16.84 29.60
N LYS A 7 -16.54 -18.15 29.48
CA LYS A 7 -15.39 -18.65 28.72
C LYS A 7 -15.58 -18.44 27.22
N ILE A 8 -16.81 -18.62 26.71
CA ILE A 8 -17.16 -18.36 25.31
C ILE A 8 -16.94 -16.87 25.00
N ALA A 9 -17.49 -15.97 25.81
CA ALA A 9 -17.33 -14.53 25.62
C ALA A 9 -15.85 -14.08 25.64
N GLN A 10 -15.03 -14.65 26.52
CA GLN A 10 -13.59 -14.39 26.53
C GLN A 10 -12.89 -14.83 25.25
N LYS A 11 -13.24 -16.01 24.73
CA LYS A 11 -12.64 -16.54 23.50
C LYS A 11 -13.08 -15.78 22.26
N GLU A 12 -14.32 -15.31 22.22
CA GLU A 12 -14.82 -14.44 21.14
C GLU A 12 -14.10 -13.09 21.14
N HIS A 13 -13.86 -12.50 22.31
CA HIS A 13 -13.09 -11.28 22.45
C HIS A 13 -11.63 -11.46 21.99
N GLU A 14 -10.96 -12.52 22.43
CA GLU A 14 -9.61 -12.86 22.02
C GLU A 14 -9.52 -13.06 20.49
N LEU A 15 -10.49 -13.76 19.90
CA LEU A 15 -10.58 -13.94 18.45
C LEU A 15 -10.77 -12.60 17.71
N SER A 16 -11.57 -11.68 18.25
CA SER A 16 -11.79 -10.36 17.67
C SER A 16 -10.49 -9.55 17.62
N LEU A 17 -9.74 -9.53 18.72
CA LEU A 17 -8.45 -8.84 18.78
C LEU A 17 -7.44 -9.39 17.76
N LEU A 18 -7.32 -10.72 17.67
CA LEU A 18 -6.43 -11.36 16.71
C LEU A 18 -6.82 -11.05 15.25
N LYS A 19 -8.13 -10.98 14.96
CA LYS A 19 -8.62 -10.57 13.64
C LYS A 19 -8.26 -9.12 13.33
N SER A 20 -8.41 -8.22 14.30
CA SER A 20 -8.03 -6.80 14.16
C SER A 20 -6.54 -6.66 13.89
N GLN A 21 -5.67 -7.29 14.68
CA GLN A 21 -4.22 -7.27 14.48
C GLN A 21 -3.81 -7.79 13.11
N LYS A 22 -4.44 -8.89 12.65
CA LYS A 22 -4.19 -9.42 11.30
C LYS A 22 -4.61 -8.43 10.20
N SER A 23 -5.70 -7.69 10.41
CA SER A 23 -6.18 -6.69 9.45
C SER A 23 -5.30 -5.44 9.42
N GLU A 24 -4.75 -5.04 10.57
CA GLU A 24 -3.77 -3.95 10.71
C GLU A 24 -2.49 -4.30 9.94
N LEU A 25 -1.92 -5.49 10.20
CA LEU A 25 -0.72 -5.96 9.48
C LEU A 25 -0.92 -5.98 7.96
N LYS A 26 -2.08 -6.45 7.49
CA LYS A 26 -2.41 -6.43 6.05
C LYS A 26 -2.50 -5.01 5.49
N THR A 27 -3.01 -4.06 6.29
CA THR A 27 -3.10 -2.66 5.89
C THR A 27 -1.71 -2.04 5.82
N GLU A 28 -0.86 -2.26 6.82
CA GLU A 28 0.52 -1.78 6.85
C GLU A 28 1.33 -2.31 5.67
N GLN A 29 1.25 -3.61 5.37
CA GLN A 29 1.91 -4.21 4.22
C GLN A 29 1.49 -3.56 2.89
N LYS A 30 0.20 -3.28 2.72
CA LYS A 30 -0.31 -2.58 1.53
C LYS A 30 0.19 -1.14 1.46
N VAL A 31 0.28 -0.44 2.59
CA VAL A 31 0.84 0.92 2.65
C VAL A 31 2.32 0.93 2.26
N VAL A 32 3.12 -0.04 2.75
CA VAL A 32 4.53 -0.17 2.38
C VAL A 32 4.69 -0.42 0.87
N ILE A 33 3.94 -1.38 0.31
CA ILE A 33 3.98 -1.67 -1.13
C ILE A 33 3.52 -0.46 -1.96
N GLY A 34 2.47 0.23 -1.53
CA GLY A 34 1.98 1.45 -2.17
C GLY A 34 3.02 2.57 -2.15
N GLY A 35 3.64 2.84 -1.01
CA GLY A 35 4.69 3.84 -0.86
C GLY A 35 5.93 3.54 -1.70
N MET A 36 6.30 2.26 -1.82
CA MET A 36 7.35 1.80 -2.72
C MET A 36 7.00 2.08 -4.19
N PHE A 37 5.80 1.70 -4.64
CA PHE A 37 5.35 1.95 -6.01
C PHE A 37 5.32 3.46 -6.34
N LEU A 38 4.82 4.28 -5.42
CA LEU A 38 4.84 5.74 -5.57
C LEU A 38 6.26 6.29 -5.65
N SER A 39 7.20 5.72 -4.91
CA SER A 39 8.62 6.11 -4.98
C SER A 39 9.23 5.76 -6.34
N LEU A 40 8.93 4.58 -6.88
CA LEU A 40 9.39 4.18 -8.22
C LEU A 40 8.80 5.07 -9.33
N SER A 41 7.56 5.53 -9.17
CA SER A 41 6.93 6.48 -10.09
C SER A 41 7.66 7.83 -10.19
N LYS A 42 8.44 8.24 -9.17
CA LYS A 42 9.19 9.51 -9.18
C LYS A 42 10.29 9.56 -10.24
N ASP A 43 10.86 8.40 -10.55
CA ASP A 43 11.97 8.26 -11.49
C ASP A 43 11.56 7.50 -12.77
N ASN A 44 10.27 7.19 -12.93
CA ASN A 44 9.74 6.57 -14.14
C ASN A 44 8.38 7.17 -14.54
N PRO A 45 8.38 8.10 -15.52
CA PRO A 45 7.16 8.73 -16.04
C PRO A 45 6.10 7.74 -16.54
N ALA A 46 6.52 6.63 -17.19
CA ALA A 46 5.60 5.61 -17.66
C ALA A 46 4.93 4.86 -16.49
N MET A 47 5.67 4.64 -15.40
CA MET A 47 5.12 4.06 -14.17
C MET A 47 4.19 5.03 -13.46
N ALA A 48 4.51 6.33 -13.41
CA ALA A 48 3.60 7.36 -12.90
C ALA A 48 2.27 7.37 -13.69
N GLN A 49 2.33 7.32 -15.02
CA GLN A 49 1.15 7.25 -15.87
C GLN A 49 0.33 5.98 -15.62
N MET A 50 0.99 4.82 -15.52
CA MET A 50 0.32 3.56 -15.21
C MET A 50 -0.41 3.61 -13.86
N VAL A 51 0.21 4.20 -12.83
CA VAL A 51 -0.42 4.37 -11.52
C VAL A 51 -1.64 5.31 -11.62
N LEU A 52 -1.54 6.44 -12.31
CA LEU A 52 -2.66 7.35 -12.52
C LEU A 52 -3.86 6.67 -13.21
N ASP A 53 -3.60 5.90 -14.26
CA ASP A 53 -4.65 5.22 -15.01
C ASP A 53 -5.35 4.15 -14.16
N ASN A 54 -4.62 3.46 -13.28
CA ASN A 54 -5.20 2.49 -12.36
C ASN A 54 -5.95 3.16 -11.20
N LEU A 55 -5.43 4.26 -10.65
CA LEU A 55 -6.12 5.01 -9.60
C LEU A 55 -7.48 5.51 -10.09
N ARG A 56 -7.54 6.06 -11.31
CA ARG A 56 -8.79 6.50 -11.94
C ARG A 56 -9.80 5.37 -12.18
N LYS A 57 -9.34 4.14 -12.39
CA LYS A 57 -10.19 2.96 -12.63
C LYS A 57 -10.71 2.32 -11.35
N HIS A 58 -9.94 2.38 -10.27
CA HIS A 58 -10.20 1.60 -9.06
C HIS A 58 -10.66 2.44 -7.86
N ILE A 59 -10.52 3.77 -7.90
CA ILE A 59 -11.09 4.66 -6.88
C ILE A 59 -12.46 5.12 -7.34
N ILE A 60 -13.48 4.75 -6.56
CA ILE A 60 -14.90 4.87 -6.94
C ILE A 60 -15.59 6.01 -6.17
N SER A 61 -15.08 6.41 -4.99
CA SER A 61 -15.75 7.39 -4.13
C SER A 61 -15.12 8.79 -4.22
N ASN A 62 -15.97 9.83 -4.18
CA ASN A 62 -15.53 11.23 -4.18
C ASN A 62 -14.70 11.59 -2.93
N ASP A 63 -14.99 10.96 -1.80
CA ASP A 63 -14.25 11.16 -0.55
C ASP A 63 -12.82 10.62 -0.66
N ASP A 64 -12.64 9.46 -1.30
CA ASP A 64 -11.32 8.89 -1.53
C ASP A 64 -10.54 9.71 -2.56
N VAL A 65 -11.20 10.23 -3.60
CA VAL A 65 -10.59 11.17 -4.56
C VAL A 65 -10.09 12.43 -3.84
N GLY A 66 -10.87 12.99 -2.91
CA GLY A 66 -10.46 14.15 -2.13
C GLY A 66 -9.21 13.90 -1.29
N ARG A 67 -9.13 12.72 -0.64
CA ARG A 67 -7.99 12.33 0.21
C ARG A 67 -6.69 12.14 -0.58
N ILE A 68 -6.77 11.58 -1.78
CA ILE A 68 -5.58 11.27 -2.59
C ILE A 68 -5.20 12.38 -3.57
N LYS A 69 -6.01 13.44 -3.66
CA LYS A 69 -5.81 14.53 -4.63
C LYS A 69 -4.37 15.06 -4.68
N PRO A 70 -3.68 15.32 -3.56
CA PRO A 70 -2.29 15.80 -3.60
C PRO A 70 -1.34 14.82 -4.30
N LEU A 71 -1.54 13.51 -4.12
CA LEU A 71 -0.74 12.48 -4.76
C LEU A 71 -1.05 12.34 -6.24
N LEU A 72 -2.31 12.53 -6.65
CA LEU A 72 -2.70 12.57 -8.06
C LEU A 72 -2.03 13.73 -8.79
N ASP A 73 -2.02 14.91 -8.17
CA ASP A 73 -1.39 16.10 -8.73
C ASP A 73 0.14 15.90 -8.89
N GLU A 74 0.81 15.30 -7.88
CA GLU A 74 2.24 14.94 -7.94
C GLU A 74 2.53 13.92 -9.05
N LEU A 75 1.78 12.82 -9.11
CA LEU A 75 1.95 11.78 -10.13
C LEU A 75 1.72 12.33 -11.54
N GLN A 76 0.76 13.24 -11.73
CA GLN A 76 0.49 13.86 -13.02
C GLN A 76 1.63 14.80 -13.45
N ALA A 77 2.23 15.53 -12.51
CA ALA A 77 3.43 16.32 -12.79
C ALA A 77 4.63 15.42 -13.18
N LEU A 78 4.80 14.27 -12.52
CA LEU A 78 5.86 13.30 -12.83
C LEU A 78 5.67 12.63 -14.18
N ALA A 79 4.45 12.19 -14.51
CA ALA A 79 4.12 11.58 -15.80
C ALA A 79 4.38 12.54 -16.98
N ASN A 80 4.15 13.84 -16.77
CA ASN A 80 4.34 14.87 -17.78
C ASN A 80 5.79 15.36 -17.90
N ASN A 81 6.73 14.88 -17.06
CA ASN A 81 8.12 15.32 -17.06
C ASN A 81 9.10 14.16 -17.32
N PRO A 82 9.46 13.88 -18.59
CA PRO A 82 10.18 12.66 -18.97
C PRO A 82 11.67 12.59 -18.57
N THR A 83 12.22 13.59 -17.88
CA THR A 83 13.69 13.78 -17.76
C THR A 83 14.33 13.30 -16.46
N ARG A 84 13.86 12.21 -15.87
CA ARG A 84 14.58 11.62 -14.72
C ARG A 84 14.55 10.11 -14.74
N ASN A 85 15.35 9.51 -15.63
CA ASN A 85 15.54 8.07 -15.64
C ASN A 85 16.71 7.74 -14.70
N LYS A 86 16.42 7.10 -13.56
CA LYS A 86 17.43 6.47 -12.71
C LYS A 86 17.07 5.00 -12.55
N ASP A 87 18.06 4.15 -12.80
CA ASP A 87 17.91 2.71 -12.99
C ASP A 87 17.14 2.00 -11.85
N PHE A 88 16.28 1.05 -12.25
CA PHE A 88 15.53 0.13 -11.36
C PHE A 88 16.42 -0.84 -10.55
N SER A 89 17.74 -0.67 -10.61
CA SER A 89 18.74 -1.54 -9.97
C SER A 89 18.58 -1.64 -8.45
N ILE A 90 18.15 -0.55 -7.78
CA ILE A 90 18.00 -0.49 -6.32
C ILE A 90 16.89 -1.41 -5.82
N PHE A 91 15.78 -1.51 -6.56
CA PHE A 91 14.68 -2.40 -6.18
C PHE A 91 15.08 -3.87 -6.35
N ASN A 92 15.77 -4.19 -7.44
CA ASN A 92 16.26 -5.55 -7.68
C ASN A 92 17.30 -5.96 -6.62
N GLU A 93 18.12 -5.03 -6.14
CA GLU A 93 19.08 -5.27 -5.06
C GLU A 93 18.38 -5.57 -3.72
N PHE A 94 17.27 -4.88 -3.41
CA PHE A 94 16.50 -5.12 -2.18
C PHE A 94 15.80 -6.48 -2.15
N ILE A 95 15.22 -6.90 -3.28
CA ILE A 95 14.53 -8.21 -3.41
C ILE A 95 15.52 -9.38 -3.34
N ASN A 96 16.71 -9.22 -3.91
CA ASN A 96 17.72 -10.29 -3.96
C ASN A 96 18.67 -10.29 -2.73
N LYS A 97 18.43 -9.42 -1.74
CA LYS A 97 19.24 -9.38 -0.52
C LYS A 97 18.97 -10.64 0.33
N PRO A 98 20.02 -11.35 0.79
CA PRO A 98 19.83 -12.53 1.64
C PRO A 98 19.08 -12.14 2.92
N GLY A 99 17.92 -12.77 3.15
CA GLY A 99 16.99 -12.48 4.24
C GLY A 99 15.67 -11.81 3.81
N ASN A 100 15.56 -11.35 2.56
CA ASN A 100 14.36 -10.71 2.00
C ASN A 100 13.62 -11.56 0.95
N SER A 101 14.03 -12.81 0.74
CA SER A 101 13.34 -13.73 -0.18
C SER A 101 11.97 -14.10 0.36
N ILE A 102 10.91 -13.80 -0.41
CA ILE A 102 9.55 -14.33 -0.19
C ILE A 102 9.48 -15.76 -0.71
#